data_AF-A0A662PFI9-F1
#
_entry.id   AF-A0A662PFI9-F1
#
_cell.length_a   1.000
_cell.length_b   1.000
_cell.length_c   1.000
_cell.angle_alpha   90.00
_cell.angle_beta   90.00
_cell.angle_gamma   90.00
#
_symmetry.space_group_name_H-M   'P 1'
#
loop_
_entity.id
_entity.type
_entity.pdbx_description
1 polymer ?
#
loop_
_entity_poly.entity_id
_entity_poly.type
_entity_poly.pdbx_seq_one_letter_code
_entity_poly.pdbx_strand_id
1 'polypeptide(L)'
;MGKGSFGIGGCIGAFVLSIYLLFLIVYGLIWLISAIYKKLSESAKTEQTFHRKKYQSYTQDFNSKKKRTYHKKTHSYKTQGNNRSKKKEHYQKSDLKAKALRVLNLKGNESEREIKKAYRKAVKKWHPDNNHNWYAEKRFIEIHDAYRLLLNLKKARAI
;
A
#
# COMPACT_ATOMS: atom_id res chain seq x y z
N MET A 1 -26.35 16.61 80.63
CA MET A 1 -26.94 15.98 79.42
C MET A 1 -26.05 16.27 78.23
N GLY A 2 -25.01 15.47 77.99
CA GLY A 2 -24.15 15.60 76.81
C GLY A 2 -24.39 14.42 75.88
N LYS A 3 -25.16 14.62 74.81
CA LYS A 3 -25.37 13.59 73.78
C LYS A 3 -24.10 13.52 72.92
N GLY A 4 -23.29 12.49 73.13
CA GLY A 4 -22.19 12.14 72.24
C GLY A 4 -22.75 11.63 70.92
N SER A 5 -22.82 12.50 69.92
CA SER A 5 -23.18 12.14 68.55
C SER A 5 -21.96 11.47 67.90
N PHE A 6 -21.93 10.14 67.86
CA PHE A 6 -20.91 9.38 67.14
C PHE A 6 -21.13 9.58 65.63
N GLY A 7 -20.33 10.47 65.03
CA GLY A 7 -20.35 10.77 63.62
C GLY A 7 -19.88 9.58 62.78
N ILE A 8 -20.81 8.88 62.16
CA ILE A 8 -20.61 7.76 61.22
C ILE A 8 -19.83 8.22 59.95
N GLY A 9 -19.66 9.53 59.75
CA GLY A 9 -19.04 10.14 58.57
C GLY A 9 -17.54 9.88 58.38
N GLY A 10 -16.79 9.54 59.45
CA GLY A 10 -15.33 9.31 59.34
C GLY A 10 -14.95 8.02 58.61
N CYS A 11 -15.75 6.97 58.74
CA CYS A 11 -15.45 5.66 58.16
C CYS A 11 -15.71 5.64 56.65
N ILE A 12 -16.80 6.26 56.20
CA ILE A 12 -17.22 6.28 54.79
C ILE A 12 -16.15 6.96 53.91
N GLY A 13 -15.54 8.03 54.39
CA GLY A 13 -14.47 8.73 53.66
C GLY A 13 -13.23 7.87 53.42
N ALA A 14 -12.84 7.03 54.39
CA ALA A 14 -11.71 6.11 54.26
C ALA A 14 -12.01 4.99 53.25
N PHE A 15 -13.24 4.48 53.21
CA PHE A 15 -13.67 3.49 52.22
C PHE A 15 -13.69 4.07 50.80
N VAL A 16 -14.15 5.31 50.62
CA VAL A 16 -14.16 5.99 49.31
C VAL A 16 -12.73 6.24 48.81
N LEU A 17 -11.82 6.68 49.69
CA LEU A 17 -10.42 6.90 49.33
C LEU A 17 -9.72 5.58 48.96
N SER A 18 -10.01 4.49 49.68
CA SER A 18 -9.49 3.16 49.38
C SER A 18 -9.97 2.65 48.02
N ILE A 19 -11.25 2.84 47.69
CA ILE A 19 -11.82 2.48 46.39
C ILE A 19 -11.13 3.29 45.28
N TYR A 20 -10.91 4.60 45.50
CA TYR A 20 -10.24 5.45 44.52
C TYR A 20 -8.78 5.04 44.27
N LEU A 21 -8.04 4.67 45.32
CA LEU A 21 -6.68 4.13 45.21
C LEU A 21 -6.64 2.82 44.42
N LEU A 22 -7.61 1.93 44.63
CA LEU A 22 -7.73 0.69 43.86
C LEU A 22 -8.01 0.97 42.37
N PHE A 23 -8.90 1.92 42.07
CA PHE A 23 -9.14 2.35 40.69
C PHE A 23 -7.88 2.92 40.03
N LEU A 24 -7.09 3.75 40.72
CA LEU A 24 -5.83 4.28 40.18
C LEU A 24 -4.82 3.18 39.87
N ILE A 25 -4.71 2.16 40.73
CA ILE A 25 -3.84 1.00 40.49
C ILE A 25 -4.34 0.21 39.28
N VAL A 26 -5.64 -0.07 39.20
CA VAL A 26 -6.25 -0.82 38.08
C VAL A 26 -6.07 -0.06 36.76
N TYR A 27 -6.34 1.25 36.72
CA TYR A 27 -6.12 2.07 35.53
C TYR A 27 -4.64 2.14 35.13
N GLY A 28 -3.73 2.23 36.11
CA GLY A 28 -2.28 2.15 35.88
C GLY A 28 -1.85 0.83 35.25
N LEU A 29 -2.39 -0.30 35.73
CA LEU A 29 -2.14 -1.63 35.17
C LEU A 29 -2.69 -1.76 33.76
N ILE A 30 -3.92 -1.29 33.50
CA ILE A 30 -4.53 -1.28 32.15
C ILE A 30 -3.69 -0.44 31.18
N TRP A 31 -3.20 0.73 31.62
CA TRP A 31 -2.34 1.59 30.82
C TRP A 31 -0.98 0.95 30.53
N LEU A 32 -0.35 0.32 31.54
CA LEU A 32 0.92 -0.39 31.40
C LEU A 32 0.79 -1.59 30.44
N ILE A 33 -0.27 -2.39 30.60
CA ILE A 33 -0.60 -3.50 29.72
C ILE A 33 -0.81 -2.99 28.28
N SER A 34 -1.56 -1.89 28.11
CA SER A 34 -1.75 -1.24 26.81
C SER A 34 -0.43 -0.72 26.20
N ALA A 35 0.47 -0.18 27.02
CA ALA A 35 1.79 0.29 26.59
C ALA A 35 2.70 -0.87 26.17
N ILE A 36 2.66 -2.00 26.90
CA ILE A 36 3.35 -3.24 26.55
C ILE A 36 2.82 -3.77 25.21
N TYR A 37 1.49 -3.87 25.04
CA TYR A 37 0.88 -4.29 23.77
C TYR A 37 1.23 -3.36 22.61
N LYS A 38 1.29 -2.04 22.85
CA LYS A 38 1.69 -1.07 21.83
C LYS A 38 3.13 -1.29 21.39
N LYS A 39 4.06 -1.47 22.34
CA LYS A 39 5.48 -1.73 22.10
C LYS A 39 5.74 -3.08 21.42
N LEU A 40 5.00 -4.14 21.77
CA LEU A 40 5.01 -5.39 21.03
C LEU A 40 4.45 -5.23 19.61
N SER A 41 3.35 -4.48 19.40
CA SER A 41 2.79 -4.28 18.05
C SER A 41 3.69 -3.44 17.13
N GLU A 42 4.52 -2.57 17.70
CA GLU A 42 5.48 -1.74 16.96
C GLU A 42 6.61 -2.58 16.35
N SER A 43 7.03 -3.64 17.04
CA SER A 43 8.02 -4.60 16.53
C SER A 43 7.50 -5.43 15.35
N ALA A 44 6.19 -5.70 15.27
CA ALA A 44 5.57 -6.39 14.13
C ALA A 44 5.26 -5.44 12.94
N LYS A 45 5.07 -4.13 13.20
CA LYS A 45 4.77 -3.12 12.16
C LYS A 45 6.03 -2.58 11.48
N THR A 46 7.19 -2.63 12.13
CA THR A 46 8.48 -2.17 11.59
C THR A 46 8.92 -2.98 10.36
N GLU A 47 8.61 -4.28 10.33
CA GLU A 47 8.86 -5.13 9.17
C GLU A 47 7.93 -4.78 7.99
N GLN A 48 6.62 -4.67 8.22
CA GLN A 48 5.66 -4.26 7.18
C GLN A 48 5.90 -2.84 6.64
N THR A 49 6.38 -1.92 7.47
CA THR A 49 6.68 -0.53 7.08
C THR A 49 8.01 -0.40 6.34
N PHE A 50 9.00 -1.26 6.61
CA PHE A 50 10.24 -1.35 5.83
C PHE A 50 9.98 -1.84 4.40
N HIS A 51 9.23 -2.93 4.22
CA HIS A 51 8.86 -3.42 2.89
C HIS A 51 8.02 -2.41 2.09
N ARG A 52 7.10 -1.69 2.76
CA ARG A 52 6.31 -0.61 2.13
C ARG A 52 7.20 0.53 1.63
N LYS A 53 8.19 0.97 2.40
CA LYS A 53 9.12 2.05 2.01
C LYS A 53 10.08 1.63 0.90
N LYS A 54 10.64 0.41 0.95
CA LYS A 54 11.50 -0.16 -0.11
C LYS A 54 10.74 -0.31 -1.43
N TYR A 55 9.49 -0.77 -1.39
CA TYR A 55 8.63 -0.86 -2.57
C TYR A 55 8.28 0.53 -3.15
N GLN A 56 8.02 1.51 -2.29
CA GLN A 56 7.82 2.90 -2.70
C GLN A 56 9.07 3.47 -3.39
N SER A 57 10.28 3.20 -2.88
CA SER A 57 11.52 3.67 -3.51
C SER A 57 11.76 3.03 -4.88
N TYR A 58 11.47 1.73 -5.02
CA TYR A 58 11.53 1.03 -6.29
C TYR A 58 10.63 1.67 -7.35
N THR A 59 9.39 1.99 -6.96
CA THR A 59 8.44 2.67 -7.87
C THR A 59 8.80 4.13 -8.17
N GLN A 60 9.50 4.82 -7.26
CA GLN A 60 9.92 6.21 -7.45
C GLN A 60 11.13 6.33 -8.39
N ASP A 61 12.15 5.49 -8.23
CA ASP A 61 13.35 5.54 -9.08
C ASP A 61 13.05 5.08 -10.52
N PHE A 62 12.14 4.12 -10.68
CA PHE A 62 11.62 3.70 -11.99
C PHE A 62 10.81 4.80 -12.68
N ASN A 63 9.91 5.48 -11.96
CA ASN A 63 9.16 6.61 -12.51
C ASN A 63 10.08 7.77 -12.89
N SER A 64 11.15 8.04 -12.14
CA SER A 64 12.15 9.08 -12.43
C SER A 64 12.92 8.78 -13.74
N LYS A 65 13.45 7.57 -13.89
CA LYS A 65 14.13 7.12 -15.11
C LYS A 65 13.18 7.11 -16.32
N LYS A 66 11.95 6.62 -16.15
CA LYS A 66 10.94 6.60 -17.23
C LYS A 66 10.52 8.01 -17.64
N LYS A 67 10.41 8.98 -16.72
CA LYS A 67 10.10 10.40 -17.04
C LYS A 67 11.16 10.97 -17.98
N ARG A 68 12.44 10.70 -17.75
CA ARG A 68 13.55 11.13 -18.62
C ARG A 68 13.50 10.43 -19.99
N THR A 69 13.22 9.12 -20.04
CA THR A 69 13.19 8.36 -21.31
C THR A 69 11.94 8.66 -22.15
N TYR A 70 10.77 8.83 -21.53
CA TYR A 70 9.54 9.26 -22.22
C TYR A 70 9.68 10.70 -22.71
N HIS A 71 10.16 11.63 -21.87
CA HIS A 71 10.32 13.03 -22.27
C HIS A 71 11.38 13.24 -23.35
N LYS A 72 12.43 12.39 -23.39
CA LYS A 72 13.43 12.41 -24.48
C LYS A 72 12.89 11.83 -25.79
N LYS A 73 12.04 10.79 -25.72
CA LYS A 73 11.39 10.23 -26.92
C LYS A 73 10.28 11.13 -27.44
N THR A 74 9.70 11.99 -26.59
CA THR A 74 8.58 12.84 -26.96
C THR A 74 8.93 14.16 -27.64
N HIS A 75 10.17 14.60 -27.52
CA HIS A 75 10.65 15.78 -28.26
C HIS A 75 11.14 15.45 -29.68
N SER A 76 11.19 14.16 -30.05
CA SER A 76 11.65 13.71 -31.37
C SER A 76 10.53 13.43 -32.37
N TYR A 77 9.25 13.44 -31.97
CA TYR A 77 8.12 13.16 -32.88
C TYR A 77 7.33 14.39 -33.31
N LYS A 78 7.80 15.59 -32.97
CA LYS A 78 7.12 16.84 -33.34
C LYS A 78 7.73 17.43 -34.61
N THR A 79 7.70 16.64 -35.67
CA THR A 79 7.89 17.09 -37.04
C THR A 79 6.77 16.48 -37.87
N GLN A 80 5.86 17.35 -38.30
CA GLN A 80 4.83 17.20 -39.35
C GLN A 80 4.57 15.77 -39.87
N GLY A 81 3.34 15.27 -39.73
CA GLY A 81 3.00 13.99 -40.37
C GLY A 81 1.53 13.60 -40.38
N ASN A 82 0.87 13.92 -41.49
CA ASN A 82 -0.20 13.24 -42.24
C ASN A 82 -0.83 11.95 -41.65
N ASN A 83 -2.10 11.70 -42.03
CA ASN A 83 -2.99 10.57 -41.66
C ASN A 83 -2.38 9.16 -41.57
N ARG A 84 -1.24 8.89 -42.22
CA ARG A 84 -0.46 7.63 -42.14
C ARG A 84 0.17 7.39 -40.76
N SER A 85 0.51 8.45 -40.02
CA SER A 85 1.12 8.40 -38.68
C SER A 85 0.13 7.92 -37.62
N LYS A 86 -1.12 8.42 -37.68
CA LYS A 86 -2.23 8.02 -36.79
C LYS A 86 -2.56 6.53 -36.88
N LYS A 87 -2.48 5.95 -38.10
CA LYS A 87 -2.72 4.52 -38.34
C LYS A 87 -1.63 3.62 -37.74
N LYS A 88 -0.36 4.04 -37.78
CA LYS A 88 0.76 3.29 -37.16
C LYS A 88 0.68 3.28 -35.63
N GLU A 89 0.33 4.43 -35.03
CA GLU A 89 0.22 4.57 -33.58
C GLU A 89 -0.88 3.66 -32.99
N HIS A 90 -2.01 3.54 -33.70
CA HIS A 90 -3.11 2.67 -33.30
C HIS A 90 -2.72 1.18 -33.33
N TYR A 91 -1.92 0.76 -34.32
CA TYR A 91 -1.42 -0.61 -34.43
C TYR A 91 -0.46 -0.94 -33.28
N GLN A 92 0.52 -0.06 -33.03
CA GLN A 92 1.45 -0.19 -31.90
C GLN A 92 0.69 -0.32 -30.57
N LYS A 93 -0.34 0.49 -30.34
CA LYS A 93 -1.10 0.47 -29.08
C LYS A 93 -1.81 -0.87 -28.83
N SER A 94 -2.28 -1.53 -29.90
CA SER A 94 -2.95 -2.84 -29.81
C SER A 94 -1.98 -3.95 -29.40
N ASP A 95 -0.78 -3.97 -29.99
CA ASP A 95 0.27 -4.94 -29.67
C ASP A 95 0.77 -4.78 -28.23
N LEU A 96 0.95 -3.53 -27.77
CA LEU A 96 1.33 -3.24 -26.39
C LEU A 96 0.27 -3.70 -25.40
N LYS A 97 -1.02 -3.51 -25.73
CA LYS A 97 -2.12 -4.02 -24.91
C LYS A 97 -2.10 -5.54 -24.84
N ALA A 98 -1.94 -6.22 -25.98
CA ALA A 98 -1.86 -7.69 -26.03
C ALA A 98 -0.69 -8.22 -25.21
N LYS A 99 0.49 -7.58 -25.30
CA LYS A 99 1.66 -7.91 -24.49
C LYS A 99 1.37 -7.75 -22.99
N ALA A 100 0.75 -6.64 -22.59
CA ALA A 100 0.40 -6.39 -21.19
C ALA A 100 -0.58 -7.43 -20.62
N LEU A 101 -1.57 -7.85 -21.42
CA LEU A 101 -2.49 -8.93 -21.05
C LEU A 101 -1.75 -10.26 -20.84
N ARG A 102 -0.83 -10.61 -21.75
CA ARG A 102 -0.03 -11.84 -21.64
C ARG A 102 0.86 -11.84 -20.40
N VAL A 103 1.48 -10.71 -20.07
CA VAL A 103 2.35 -10.58 -18.87
C VAL A 103 1.56 -10.81 -17.57
N LEU A 104 0.33 -10.31 -17.49
CA LEU A 104 -0.56 -10.51 -16.34
C LEU A 104 -1.40 -11.80 -16.44
N ASN A 105 -1.20 -12.59 -17.49
CA ASN A 105 -1.94 -13.81 -17.81
C ASN A 105 -3.46 -13.60 -17.84
N LEU A 106 -3.88 -12.58 -18.58
CA LEU A 106 -5.26 -12.15 -18.79
C LEU A 106 -5.69 -12.39 -20.24
N LYS A 107 -6.97 -12.65 -20.47
CA LYS A 107 -7.62 -12.95 -21.76
C LYS A 107 -8.09 -11.70 -22.52
N GLY A 108 -8.24 -10.54 -21.88
CA GLY A 108 -8.47 -9.24 -22.52
C GLY A 108 -9.78 -8.51 -22.19
N ASN A 109 -10.74 -9.19 -21.54
CA ASN A 109 -12.05 -8.65 -21.16
C ASN A 109 -12.19 -8.43 -19.64
N GLU A 110 -11.09 -8.44 -18.91
CA GLU A 110 -11.10 -8.46 -17.46
C GLU A 110 -11.57 -7.15 -16.85
N SER A 111 -12.32 -7.28 -15.76
CA SER A 111 -12.68 -6.16 -14.89
C SER A 111 -11.43 -5.52 -14.25
N GLU A 112 -11.55 -4.28 -13.79
CA GLU A 112 -10.43 -3.64 -13.06
C GLU A 112 -10.07 -4.44 -11.79
N ARG A 113 -11.09 -5.05 -11.16
CA ARG A 113 -10.93 -5.92 -9.99
C ARG A 113 -10.07 -7.14 -10.33
N GLU A 114 -10.29 -7.75 -11.48
CA GLU A 114 -9.50 -8.90 -11.97
C GLU A 114 -8.09 -8.51 -12.35
N ILE A 115 -7.89 -7.38 -13.03
CA ILE A 115 -6.55 -6.85 -13.35
C ILE A 115 -5.75 -6.64 -12.05
N LYS A 116 -6.37 -6.04 -11.03
CA LYS A 116 -5.78 -5.87 -9.69
C LYS A 116 -5.47 -7.22 -9.02
N LYS A 117 -6.36 -8.21 -9.15
CA LYS A 117 -6.18 -9.56 -8.58
C LYS A 117 -5.00 -10.30 -9.23
N ALA A 118 -4.91 -10.27 -10.56
CA ALA A 118 -3.82 -10.87 -11.32
C ALA A 118 -2.47 -10.22 -10.98
N TYR A 119 -2.45 -8.88 -10.90
CA TYR A 119 -1.28 -8.12 -10.48
C TYR A 119 -0.77 -8.54 -9.10
N ARG A 120 -1.65 -8.61 -8.09
CA ARG A 120 -1.25 -9.05 -6.73
C ARG A 120 -0.65 -10.45 -6.72
N LYS A 121 -1.23 -11.38 -7.48
CA LYS A 121 -0.70 -12.75 -7.63
C LYS A 121 0.69 -12.74 -8.28
N ALA A 122 0.86 -11.98 -9.36
CA ALA A 122 2.12 -11.89 -10.09
C ALA A 122 3.23 -11.24 -9.26
N VAL A 123 2.92 -10.16 -8.53
CA VAL A 123 3.87 -9.50 -7.60
C VAL A 123 4.31 -10.44 -6.49
N LYS A 124 3.39 -11.18 -5.86
CA LYS A 124 3.77 -12.15 -4.81
C LYS A 124 4.73 -13.23 -5.34
N LYS A 125 4.54 -13.66 -6.59
CA LYS A 125 5.39 -14.66 -7.24
C LYS A 125 6.77 -14.12 -7.57
N TRP A 126 6.87 -12.88 -8.05
CA TRP A 126 8.11 -12.30 -8.56
C TRP A 126 8.70 -11.23 -7.64
N HIS A 127 8.29 -11.20 -6.36
CA HIS A 127 8.79 -10.20 -5.42
C HIS A 127 10.30 -10.40 -5.18
N PRO A 128 11.12 -9.33 -5.24
CA PRO A 128 12.57 -9.45 -5.10
C PRO A 128 13.02 -9.97 -3.73
N ASP A 129 12.23 -9.80 -2.67
CA ASP A 129 12.56 -10.42 -1.36
C ASP A 129 12.44 -11.95 -1.37
N ASN A 130 11.54 -12.52 -2.18
CA ASN A 130 11.35 -13.97 -2.24
C ASN A 130 12.19 -14.60 -3.37
N ASN A 131 12.59 -13.79 -4.36
CA ASN A 131 13.32 -14.22 -5.54
C ASN A 131 14.43 -13.22 -5.87
N HIS A 132 15.64 -13.49 -5.38
CA HIS A 132 16.83 -12.65 -5.56
C HIS A 132 17.48 -12.75 -6.96
N ASN A 133 16.79 -13.35 -7.92
CA ASN A 133 17.30 -13.53 -9.28
C ASN A 133 17.11 -12.26 -10.12
N TRP A 134 18.11 -11.91 -10.94
CA TRP A 134 18.04 -10.81 -11.91
C TRP A 134 16.84 -10.92 -12.87
N TYR A 135 16.39 -12.14 -13.13
CA TYR A 135 15.23 -12.41 -13.97
C TYR A 135 13.91 -12.06 -13.26
N ALA A 136 13.82 -12.27 -11.95
CA ALA A 136 12.62 -11.95 -11.17
C ALA A 136 12.37 -10.44 -11.13
N GLU A 137 13.44 -9.69 -10.95
CA GLU A 137 13.47 -8.23 -11.05
C GLU A 137 12.94 -7.73 -12.40
N LYS A 138 13.48 -8.27 -13.51
CA LYS A 138 13.01 -7.92 -14.86
C LYS A 138 11.53 -8.24 -15.07
N ARG A 139 11.07 -9.41 -14.59
CA ARG A 139 9.66 -9.80 -14.66
C ARG A 139 8.77 -8.90 -13.82
N PHE A 140 9.22 -8.51 -12.63
CA PHE A 140 8.50 -7.61 -11.75
C PHE A 140 8.26 -6.24 -12.40
N ILE A 141 9.27 -5.69 -13.06
CA ILE A 141 9.16 -4.47 -13.87
C ILE A 141 8.11 -4.64 -14.98
N GLU A 142 8.18 -5.71 -15.76
CA GLU A 142 7.24 -5.99 -16.85
C GLU A 142 5.79 -6.08 -16.35
N ILE A 143 5.58 -6.73 -15.20
CA ILE A 143 4.28 -6.88 -14.53
C ILE A 143 3.71 -5.51 -14.13
N HIS A 144 4.55 -4.65 -13.55
CA HIS A 144 4.15 -3.32 -13.12
C HIS A 144 3.77 -2.41 -14.30
N ASP A 145 4.56 -2.46 -15.36
CA ASP A 145 4.31 -1.70 -16.59
C ASP A 145 3.02 -2.16 -17.29
N ALA A 146 2.81 -3.47 -17.38
CA ALA A 146 1.57 -4.04 -17.91
C ALA A 146 0.34 -3.56 -17.11
N TYR A 147 0.41 -3.60 -15.79
CA TYR A 147 -0.68 -3.18 -14.90
C TYR A 147 -1.06 -1.70 -15.11
N ARG A 148 -0.06 -0.81 -15.15
CA ARG A 148 -0.30 0.62 -15.39
C ARG A 148 -0.93 0.89 -16.76
N LEU A 149 -0.45 0.20 -17.79
CA LEU A 149 -0.97 0.35 -19.16
C LEU A 149 -2.44 -0.09 -19.23
N LEU A 150 -2.78 -1.26 -18.68
CA LEU A 150 -4.15 -1.75 -18.68
C LEU A 150 -5.10 -0.87 -17.87
N LEU A 151 -4.67 -0.35 -16.72
CA LEU A 151 -5.46 0.60 -15.94
C LEU A 151 -5.76 1.88 -16.72
N ASN A 152 -4.74 2.47 -17.36
CA ASN A 152 -4.91 3.67 -18.15
C ASN A 152 -5.85 3.45 -19.34
N LEU A 153 -5.71 2.31 -20.02
CA LEU A 153 -6.61 1.93 -21.13
C LEU A 153 -8.06 1.75 -20.65
N LYS A 154 -8.25 1.17 -19.47
CA LYS A 154 -9.57 0.96 -18.89
C LYS A 154 -10.22 2.28 -18.48
N LYS A 155 -9.44 3.17 -17.86
CA LYS A 155 -9.88 4.52 -17.51
C LYS A 155 -10.25 5.34 -18.75
N ALA A 156 -9.46 5.23 -19.82
CA ALA A 156 -9.73 5.94 -21.09
C ALA A 156 -10.97 5.42 -21.84
N ARG A 157 -11.44 4.20 -21.55
CA ARG A 157 -12.65 3.62 -22.16
C ARG A 157 -13.93 3.93 -21.39
N ALA A 158 -13.80 4.40 -20.15
CA ALA A 158 -14.93 4.73 -19.27
C ALA A 158 -15.43 6.18 -19.43
N ILE A 159 -14.92 6.89 -20.44
CA ILE A 159 -15.25 8.26 -20.83
C ILE A 159 -15.87 8.18 -22.22
#